data_AF-A0AAV6YUW9-F1
#
_entry.id   AF-A0AAV6YUW9-F1
#
_cell.length_a   1.000
_cell.length_b   1.000
_cell.length_c   1.000
_cell.angle_alpha   90.00
_cell.angle_beta   90.00
_cell.angle_gamma   90.00
#
_symmetry.space_group_name_H-M   'P 1'
#
loop_
_entity.id
_entity.type
_entity.pdbx_description
1 polymer ?
#
loop_
_entity_poly.entity_id
_entity_poly.type
_entity_poly.pdbx_seq_one_letter_code
_entity_poly.pdbx_strand_id
1 'polypeptide(L)'
;MLQLGPSSLRCQPDPSSLLFQGAGVLAAVDATVHRSLAEMFHVSGFPTLKYFEDGEEKYTVPHLRTEQKILEFMRNPEAPPPPEPAWEEKPSSVLHLLGDDIRETLKKKKHALVMFYAPWCPHCKNSIPDFTTAADEFKEDRKIAYAAVDCTKEKNQEVCKTEGVEGFPTFIYYNYGKFTEKYNGERTESAFVSFIRSLREKDHGKFGKKKEEL
;
A
#
# COMPACT_ATOMS: atom_id res chain seq x y z
N MET A 1 28.13 0.65 -28.12
CA MET A 1 29.46 0.70 -27.46
C MET A 1 29.97 2.11 -27.57
N LEU A 2 30.07 2.85 -26.47
CA LEU A 2 30.81 4.12 -26.43
C LEU A 2 31.75 4.06 -25.22
N GLN A 3 33.03 4.15 -25.53
CA GLN A 3 34.16 4.10 -24.59
C GLN A 3 34.17 5.34 -23.69
N LEU A 4 34.45 5.10 -22.41
CA LEU A 4 34.75 6.12 -21.41
C LEU A 4 36.23 6.48 -21.50
N GLY A 5 36.54 7.75 -21.76
CA GLY A 5 37.85 8.36 -21.55
C GLY A 5 37.86 9.23 -20.29
N PRO A 6 39.01 9.39 -19.61
CA PRO A 6 39.06 10.04 -18.31
C PRO A 6 39.14 11.55 -18.50
N SER A 7 38.05 12.27 -18.22
CA SER A 7 38.11 13.71 -18.06
C SER A 7 36.99 14.14 -17.12
N SER A 8 37.41 14.70 -15.99
CA SER A 8 36.62 15.43 -15.02
C SER A 8 35.61 16.34 -15.73
N LEU A 9 34.33 15.93 -15.78
CA LEU A 9 33.22 16.81 -16.15
C LEU A 9 33.02 17.83 -15.01
N ARG A 10 33.79 18.91 -15.05
CA ARG A 10 33.32 20.17 -14.46
C ARG A 10 32.26 20.71 -15.43
N CYS A 11 31.00 20.75 -15.00
CA CYS A 11 30.03 21.64 -15.62
C CYS A 11 30.50 23.08 -15.40
N GLN A 12 31.24 23.64 -16.36
CA GLN A 12 31.38 25.09 -16.44
C GLN A 12 30.16 25.62 -17.21
N PRO A 13 29.41 26.58 -16.64
CA PRO A 13 28.36 27.24 -17.39
C PRO A 13 28.97 28.08 -18.51
N ASP A 14 28.49 27.90 -19.74
CA ASP A 14 28.83 28.73 -20.89
C ASP A 14 28.28 30.15 -20.66
N PRO A 15 29.13 31.21 -20.68
CA PRO A 15 28.70 32.58 -20.46
C PRO A 15 27.85 33.16 -21.62
N SER A 16 27.66 32.42 -22.72
CA SER A 16 26.99 32.89 -23.94
C SER A 16 25.51 32.53 -24.02
N SER A 17 25.02 31.60 -23.18
CA SER A 17 23.62 31.16 -23.20
C SER A 17 22.81 31.88 -22.13
N LEU A 18 22.63 33.19 -22.31
CA LEU A 18 21.64 33.99 -21.60
C LEU A 18 20.23 33.55 -22.03
N LEU A 19 19.72 32.39 -21.57
CA LEU A 19 18.30 32.02 -21.61
C LEU A 19 17.98 30.75 -20.76
N PHE A 20 18.62 30.59 -19.60
CA PHE A 20 18.05 29.79 -18.51
C PHE A 20 18.24 30.55 -17.19
N GLN A 21 17.37 31.51 -16.92
CA GLN A 21 17.14 32.02 -15.57
C GLN A 21 16.26 31.01 -14.81
N GLY A 22 16.76 29.80 -14.61
CA GLY A 22 16.09 28.71 -13.90
C GLY A 22 16.82 28.38 -12.60
N ALA A 23 16.09 28.36 -11.49
CA ALA A 23 16.56 28.42 -10.10
C ALA A 23 17.21 27.13 -9.53
N GLY A 24 18.05 26.40 -10.27
CA GLY A 24 18.80 25.28 -9.69
C GLY A 24 19.56 24.41 -10.68
N VAL A 25 20.37 23.48 -10.17
CA VAL A 25 21.21 22.55 -10.96
C VAL A 25 20.73 21.11 -10.73
N LEU A 26 20.54 20.36 -11.82
CA LEU A 26 20.36 18.91 -11.75
C LEU A 26 21.71 18.21 -11.89
N ALA A 27 22.01 17.31 -10.96
CA ALA A 27 23.22 16.50 -10.97
C ALA A 27 22.85 15.02 -10.79
N ALA A 28 23.67 14.14 -11.38
CA ALA A 28 23.56 12.70 -11.22
C ALA A 28 24.85 12.15 -10.60
N VAL A 29 24.69 11.20 -9.67
CA VAL A 29 25.80 10.51 -9.01
C VAL A 29 25.61 9.01 -9.22
N ASP A 30 26.64 8.34 -9.71
CA ASP A 30 26.67 6.88 -9.72
C ASP A 30 26.98 6.37 -8.31
N ALA A 31 25.91 6.01 -7.58
CA ALA A 31 25.99 5.48 -6.24
C ALA A 31 26.60 4.06 -6.15
N THR A 32 26.71 3.34 -7.27
CA THR A 32 27.38 2.01 -7.29
C THR A 32 28.90 2.16 -7.27
N VAL A 33 29.40 3.27 -7.84
CA VAL A 33 30.81 3.69 -7.83
C VAL A 33 31.13 4.45 -6.55
N HIS A 34 30.31 5.43 -6.16
CA HIS A 34 30.53 6.31 -5.01
C HIS A 34 29.79 5.83 -3.76
N ARG A 35 30.17 4.64 -3.26
CA ARG A 35 29.47 3.97 -2.13
C ARG A 35 29.44 4.79 -0.83
N SER A 36 30.55 5.44 -0.46
CA SER A 36 30.59 6.27 0.76
C SER A 36 29.63 7.46 0.69
N LEU A 37 29.42 8.02 -0.50
CA LEU A 37 28.46 9.11 -0.71
C LEU A 37 27.03 8.58 -0.67
N ALA A 38 26.80 7.39 -1.24
CA ALA A 38 25.51 6.70 -1.15
C ALA A 38 25.14 6.38 0.30
N GLU A 39 26.09 5.90 1.11
CA GLU A 39 25.90 5.66 2.54
C GLU A 39 25.63 6.95 3.31
N MET A 40 26.44 8.00 3.07
CA MET A 40 26.30 9.31 3.71
C MET A 40 24.91 9.91 3.51
N PHE A 41 24.35 9.77 2.31
CA PHE A 41 23.02 10.27 1.98
C PHE A 41 21.94 9.17 2.07
N HIS A 42 22.22 8.02 2.68
CA HIS A 42 21.24 6.95 2.89
C HIS A 42 20.52 6.47 1.62
N VAL A 43 21.25 6.38 0.50
CA VAL A 43 20.73 5.87 -0.78
C VAL A 43 20.69 4.34 -0.74
N SER A 44 19.49 3.77 -0.51
CA SER A 44 19.26 2.33 -0.43
C SER A 44 18.54 1.72 -1.64
N GLY A 45 18.11 2.55 -2.59
CA GLY A 45 17.42 2.14 -3.81
C GLY A 45 17.64 3.13 -4.96
N PHE A 46 17.36 2.71 -6.19
CA PHE A 46 17.63 3.50 -7.39
C PHE A 46 16.39 3.67 -8.28
N PRO A 47 16.18 4.85 -8.90
CA PRO A 47 16.83 6.13 -8.60
C PRO A 47 16.27 6.76 -7.32
N THR A 48 17.12 7.45 -6.55
CA THR A 48 16.74 8.31 -5.42
C THR A 48 17.07 9.75 -5.76
N LEU A 49 16.07 10.63 -5.74
CA LEU A 49 16.25 12.06 -5.94
C LEU A 49 16.33 12.77 -4.59
N LYS A 50 17.30 13.65 -4.44
CA LYS A 50 17.51 14.49 -3.26
C LYS A 50 17.63 15.95 -3.68
N TYR A 51 16.93 16.81 -2.96
CA TYR A 51 16.97 18.25 -3.14
C TYR A 51 17.92 18.86 -2.12
N PHE A 52 18.82 19.70 -2.63
CA PHE A 52 19.80 20.44 -1.84
C PHE A 52 19.52 21.93 -2.00
N GLU A 53 19.58 22.66 -0.90
CA GLU A 53 19.47 24.13 -0.85
C GLU A 53 20.62 24.66 -0.01
N ASP A 54 21.38 25.61 -0.56
CA ASP A 54 22.59 26.18 0.06
C ASP A 54 23.62 25.14 0.53
N GLY A 55 23.72 24.01 -0.19
CA GLY A 55 24.66 22.93 0.11
C GLY A 55 24.18 21.93 1.17
N GLU A 56 23.00 22.14 1.75
CA GLU A 56 22.38 21.23 2.70
C GLU A 56 21.32 20.34 2.04
N GLU A 57 21.28 19.06 2.38
CA GLU A 57 20.16 18.20 2.00
C GLU A 57 18.89 18.67 2.73
N LYS A 58 17.85 19.03 1.97
CA LYS A 58 16.55 19.39 2.54
C LYS A 58 15.57 18.22 2.49
N TYR A 59 15.37 17.65 1.30
CA TYR A 59 14.34 16.64 1.08
C TYR A 59 14.83 15.50 0.20
N THR A 60 14.50 14.27 0.56
CA THR A 60 14.38 13.21 -0.44
C THR A 60 13.04 13.39 -1.14
N VAL A 61 13.03 13.41 -2.47
CA VAL A 61 11.86 13.74 -3.28
C VAL A 61 11.28 12.47 -3.89
N PRO A 62 10.37 11.76 -3.19
CA PRO A 62 9.85 10.50 -3.68
C PRO A 62 8.96 10.73 -4.90
N HIS A 63 8.93 9.77 -5.81
CA HIS A 63 8.01 9.71 -6.96
C HIS A 63 8.21 10.74 -8.10
N LEU A 64 9.24 11.58 -8.05
CA LEU A 64 9.66 12.39 -9.20
C LEU A 64 10.40 11.53 -10.23
N ARG A 65 9.67 10.99 -11.21
CA ARG A 65 10.23 10.15 -12.29
C ARG A 65 9.90 10.63 -13.70
N THR A 66 9.25 11.77 -13.82
CA THR A 66 8.92 12.38 -15.11
C THR A 66 9.55 13.75 -15.21
N GLU A 67 9.96 14.13 -16.42
CA GLU A 67 10.58 15.43 -16.71
C GLU A 67 9.72 16.58 -16.19
N GLN A 68 8.42 16.58 -16.52
CA GLN A 68 7.48 17.63 -16.09
C GLN A 68 7.47 17.81 -14.57
N LYS A 69 7.38 16.72 -13.80
CA LYS A 69 7.34 16.79 -12.34
C LYS A 69 8.66 17.26 -11.75
N ILE A 70 9.79 16.89 -12.36
CA ILE A 70 11.11 17.38 -11.93
C ILE A 70 11.22 18.88 -12.20
N LEU A 71 10.79 19.35 -13.38
CA LEU A 71 10.81 20.77 -13.74
C LEU A 71 9.86 21.60 -12.87
N GLU A 72 8.67 21.09 -12.57
CA GLU A 72 7.72 21.73 -11.65
C GLU A 72 8.30 21.87 -10.24
N PHE A 73 8.90 20.80 -9.71
CA PHE A 73 9.56 20.83 -8.41
C PHE A 73 10.74 21.82 -8.38
N MET A 74 11.59 21.83 -9.42
CA MET A 74 12.71 22.78 -9.51
C MET A 74 12.27 24.25 -9.61
N ARG A 75 11.04 24.51 -10.07
CA ARG A 75 10.46 25.87 -10.11
C ARG A 75 9.91 26.30 -8.75
N ASN A 76 9.42 25.36 -7.96
CA ASN A 76 8.86 25.61 -6.62
C ASN A 76 9.18 24.42 -5.70
N PRO A 77 10.36 24.40 -5.05
CA PRO A 77 10.82 23.29 -4.24
C PRO A 77 10.14 23.28 -2.88
N GLU A 78 8.87 22.90 -2.87
CA GLU A 78 8.12 22.68 -1.63
C GLU A 78 8.53 21.38 -0.96
N ALA A 79 8.47 21.36 0.37
CA ALA A 79 8.64 20.11 1.11
C ALA A 79 7.66 19.07 0.57
N PRO A 80 8.09 17.81 0.35
CA PRO A 80 7.16 16.77 -0.04
C PRO A 80 6.05 16.70 1.01
N PRO A 81 4.79 16.49 0.60
CA PRO A 81 3.71 16.37 1.55
C PRO A 81 4.07 15.28 2.57
N PRO A 82 3.75 15.47 3.87
CA PRO A 82 3.92 14.42 4.85
C PRO A 82 3.33 13.10 4.35
N PRO A 83 3.93 11.94 4.70
CA PRO A 83 3.35 10.65 4.34
C PRO A 83 1.88 10.62 4.72
N GLU A 84 1.01 10.23 3.79
CA GLU A 84 -0.40 10.04 4.12
C GLU A 84 -0.52 9.06 5.29
N PRO A 85 -1.41 9.32 6.27
CA PRO A 85 -1.67 8.38 7.36
C PRO A 85 -1.94 6.99 6.81
N ALA A 86 -1.42 5.97 7.49
CA ALA A 86 -1.66 4.59 7.09
C ALA A 86 -3.17 4.31 7.12
N TRP A 87 -3.65 3.41 6.26
CA TRP A 87 -5.08 3.09 6.21
C TRP A 87 -5.63 2.66 7.59
N GLU A 88 -4.82 1.94 8.36
CA GLU A 88 -5.13 1.52 9.73
C GLU A 88 -5.26 2.64 10.77
N GLU A 89 -4.68 3.81 10.50
CA GLU A 89 -4.77 4.98 11.36
C GLU A 89 -6.03 5.81 11.05
N LYS A 90 -6.67 5.55 9.91
CA LYS A 90 -7.89 6.23 9.49
C LYS A 90 -9.09 5.58 10.20
N PRO A 91 -10.03 6.36 10.76
CA PRO A 91 -11.23 5.81 11.36
C PRO A 91 -12.05 5.08 10.31
N SER A 92 -12.35 3.80 10.54
CA SER A 92 -13.17 2.98 9.63
C SER A 92 -13.87 1.84 10.38
N SER A 93 -14.87 1.22 9.75
CA SER A 93 -15.50 0.00 10.26
C SER A 93 -14.69 -1.28 9.98
N VAL A 94 -13.51 -1.15 9.36
CA VAL A 94 -12.62 -2.28 9.05
C VAL A 94 -11.77 -2.60 10.27
N LEU A 95 -11.75 -3.87 10.67
CA LEU A 95 -10.93 -4.34 11.78
C LEU A 95 -9.50 -4.61 11.28
N HIS A 96 -8.55 -3.77 11.65
CA HIS A 96 -7.13 -4.00 11.39
C HIS A 96 -6.57 -5.00 12.40
N LEU A 97 -6.24 -6.21 11.95
CA LEU A 97 -5.81 -7.30 12.83
C LEU A 97 -4.30 -7.53 12.75
N LEU A 98 -3.71 -7.88 13.89
CA LEU A 98 -2.28 -8.08 14.06
C LEU A 98 -1.99 -9.38 14.79
N GLY A 99 -1.07 -10.19 14.25
CA GLY A 99 -0.52 -11.38 14.89
C GLY A 99 -1.58 -12.33 15.46
N ASP A 100 -1.41 -12.67 16.74
CA ASP A 100 -2.20 -13.72 17.40
C ASP A 100 -3.68 -13.36 17.57
N ASP A 101 -4.01 -12.06 17.60
CA ASP A 101 -5.38 -11.56 17.78
C ASP A 101 -6.29 -11.89 16.59
N ILE A 102 -5.70 -12.22 15.43
CA ILE A 102 -6.43 -12.55 14.21
C ILE A 102 -7.35 -13.74 14.45
N ARG A 103 -6.82 -14.86 14.94
CA ARG A 103 -7.59 -16.10 15.11
C ARG A 103 -8.67 -15.93 16.18
N GLU A 104 -8.37 -15.25 17.28
CA GLU A 104 -9.32 -15.03 18.36
C GLU A 104 -10.46 -14.10 17.97
N THR A 105 -10.16 -13.03 17.23
CA THR A 105 -11.16 -12.09 16.75
C THR A 105 -12.09 -12.74 15.74
N LEU A 106 -11.54 -13.49 14.79
CA LEU A 106 -12.34 -14.16 13.76
C LEU A 106 -13.26 -15.26 14.35
N LYS A 107 -12.85 -15.95 15.42
CA LYS A 107 -13.72 -16.92 16.12
C LYS A 107 -15.00 -16.30 16.70
N LYS A 108 -14.96 -15.01 17.05
CA LYS A 108 -16.11 -14.28 17.61
C LYS A 108 -17.10 -13.81 16.52
N LYS A 109 -16.73 -13.94 15.24
CA LYS A 109 -17.50 -13.47 14.09
C LYS A 109 -18.07 -14.65 13.33
N LYS A 110 -19.39 -14.64 13.10
CA LYS A 110 -20.06 -15.65 12.30
C LYS A 110 -19.60 -15.60 10.85
N HIS A 111 -19.55 -14.40 10.29
CA HIS A 111 -19.04 -14.16 8.95
C HIS A 111 -17.95 -13.11 9.03
N ALA A 112 -16.75 -13.43 8.52
CA ALA A 112 -15.69 -12.46 8.40
C ALA A 112 -15.08 -12.52 6.99
N LEU A 113 -15.06 -11.39 6.29
CA LEU A 113 -14.29 -11.25 5.06
C LEU A 113 -13.00 -10.50 5.39
N VAL A 114 -11.87 -11.13 5.12
CA VAL A 114 -10.55 -10.61 5.49
C VAL A 114 -9.76 -10.26 4.24
N MET A 115 -9.31 -9.01 4.15
CA MET A 115 -8.42 -8.51 3.11
C MET A 115 -6.97 -8.61 3.57
N PHE A 116 -6.20 -9.48 2.93
CA PHE A 116 -4.75 -9.57 3.08
C PHE A 116 -4.10 -8.66 2.05
N TYR A 117 -3.34 -7.67 2.51
CA TYR A 117 -2.83 -6.58 1.67
C TYR A 117 -1.39 -6.17 2.00
N ALA A 118 -0.86 -5.29 1.16
CA ALA A 118 0.38 -4.55 1.40
C ALA A 118 0.13 -3.06 1.09
N PRO A 119 0.62 -2.12 1.94
CA PRO A 119 0.28 -0.70 1.84
C PRO A 119 0.82 -0.03 0.57
N TRP A 120 1.89 -0.56 -0.01
CA TRP A 120 2.49 -0.05 -1.25
C TRP A 120 1.84 -0.62 -2.52
N CYS A 121 0.97 -1.63 -2.43
CA CYS A 121 0.42 -2.31 -3.60
C CYS A 121 -0.70 -1.46 -4.26
N PRO A 122 -0.56 -1.07 -5.54
CA PRO A 122 -1.57 -0.26 -6.23
C PRO A 122 -2.95 -0.92 -6.30
N HIS A 123 -3.00 -2.24 -6.54
CA HIS A 123 -4.26 -2.97 -6.59
C HIS A 123 -4.97 -3.00 -5.23
N CYS A 124 -4.22 -3.01 -4.13
CA CYS A 124 -4.79 -2.88 -2.79
C CYS A 124 -5.39 -1.49 -2.58
N LYS A 125 -4.62 -0.44 -2.92
CA LYS A 125 -5.07 0.95 -2.80
C LYS A 125 -6.38 1.21 -3.53
N ASN A 126 -6.57 0.58 -4.70
CA ASN A 126 -7.81 0.70 -5.46
C ASN A 126 -9.00 -0.04 -4.82
N SER A 127 -8.77 -1.15 -4.12
CA SER A 127 -9.85 -1.93 -3.48
C SER A 127 -10.21 -1.47 -2.07
N ILE A 128 -9.32 -0.73 -1.41
CA ILE A 128 -9.53 -0.22 -0.04
C ILE A 128 -10.82 0.61 0.11
N PRO A 129 -11.14 1.58 -0.79
CA PRO A 129 -12.35 2.38 -0.66
C PRO A 129 -13.62 1.53 -0.69
N ASP A 130 -13.78 0.69 -1.72
CA ASP A 130 -14.92 -0.22 -1.88
C ASP A 130 -15.06 -1.19 -0.69
N PHE A 131 -13.95 -1.74 -0.22
CA PHE A 131 -13.95 -2.66 0.92
C PHE A 131 -14.32 -1.96 2.23
N THR A 132 -13.88 -0.71 2.41
CA THR A 132 -14.18 0.10 3.59
C THR A 132 -15.66 0.49 3.60
N THR A 133 -16.22 0.94 2.49
CA THR A 133 -17.65 1.25 2.37
C THR A 133 -18.51 0.01 2.60
N ALA A 134 -18.09 -1.15 2.05
CA ALA A 134 -18.78 -2.41 2.31
C ALA A 134 -18.74 -2.81 3.78
N ALA A 135 -17.68 -2.46 4.54
CA ALA A 135 -17.62 -2.69 5.97
C ALA A 135 -18.64 -1.83 6.75
N ASP A 136 -18.81 -0.57 6.33
CA ASP A 136 -19.74 0.36 6.98
C ASP A 136 -21.20 -0.12 6.90
N GLU A 137 -21.59 -0.81 5.83
CA GLU A 137 -22.91 -1.41 5.66
C GLU A 137 -23.26 -2.45 6.75
N PHE A 138 -22.26 -3.06 7.39
CA PHE A 138 -22.45 -4.10 8.40
C PHE A 138 -21.92 -3.73 9.79
N LYS A 139 -21.53 -2.47 10.02
CA LYS A 139 -20.90 -2.03 11.27
C LYS A 139 -21.72 -2.30 12.54
N GLU A 140 -23.05 -2.28 12.42
CA GLU A 140 -23.98 -2.56 13.54
C GLU A 140 -24.21 -4.07 13.77
N ASP A 141 -23.91 -4.92 12.78
CA ASP A 141 -24.06 -6.37 12.93
C ASP A 141 -22.81 -6.98 13.57
N ARG A 142 -22.89 -7.20 14.89
CA ARG A 142 -21.80 -7.79 15.67
C ARG A 142 -21.34 -9.17 15.17
N LYS A 143 -22.17 -9.91 14.44
CA LYS A 143 -21.84 -11.24 13.89
C LYS A 143 -21.02 -11.17 12.61
N ILE A 144 -20.99 -10.00 11.95
CA ILE A 144 -20.28 -9.78 10.70
C ILE A 144 -19.02 -8.95 10.99
N ALA A 145 -17.97 -9.18 10.22
CA ALA A 145 -16.77 -8.35 10.22
C ALA A 145 -16.17 -8.26 8.83
N TYR A 146 -15.68 -7.06 8.52
CA TYR A 146 -14.69 -6.84 7.48
C TYR A 146 -13.39 -6.55 8.20
N ALA A 147 -12.34 -7.29 7.87
CA ALA A 147 -11.04 -7.16 8.52
C ALA A 147 -9.93 -7.00 7.49
N ALA A 148 -8.84 -6.39 7.90
CA ALA A 148 -7.66 -6.19 7.09
C ALA A 148 -6.41 -6.66 7.83
N VAL A 149 -5.52 -7.33 7.09
CA VAL A 149 -4.24 -7.84 7.59
C VAL A 149 -3.14 -7.34 6.66
N ASP A 150 -2.26 -6.50 7.19
CA ASP A 150 -1.07 -6.04 6.46
C ASP A 150 0.01 -7.13 6.54
N CYS A 151 0.26 -7.80 5.42
CA CYS A 151 1.24 -8.90 5.33
C CYS A 151 2.69 -8.42 5.29
N THR A 152 2.94 -7.10 5.24
CA THR A 152 4.29 -6.54 5.31
C THR A 152 4.79 -6.39 6.74
N LYS A 153 3.89 -6.41 7.72
CA LYS A 153 4.24 -6.39 9.14
C LYS A 153 4.77 -7.74 9.59
N GLU A 154 5.90 -7.74 10.30
CA GLU A 154 6.56 -8.95 10.82
C GLU A 154 5.59 -9.88 11.57
N LYS A 155 4.75 -9.31 12.44
CA LYS A 155 3.74 -10.06 13.21
C LYS A 155 2.69 -10.79 12.35
N ASN A 156 2.49 -10.36 11.11
CA ASN A 156 1.48 -10.92 10.20
C ASN A 156 2.07 -11.85 9.13
N GLN A 157 3.40 -11.89 8.96
CA GLN A 157 4.01 -12.68 7.89
C GLN A 157 3.66 -14.16 7.99
N GLU A 158 3.69 -14.72 9.21
CA GLU A 158 3.39 -16.14 9.44
C GLU A 158 1.94 -16.50 9.11
N VAL A 159 0.98 -15.64 9.49
CA VAL A 159 -0.44 -15.88 9.13
C VAL A 159 -0.65 -15.76 7.63
N CYS A 160 -0.05 -14.77 6.97
CA CYS A 160 -0.22 -14.60 5.53
C CYS A 160 0.35 -15.78 4.74
N LYS A 161 1.48 -16.33 5.21
CA LYS A 161 2.07 -17.55 4.65
C LYS A 161 1.18 -18.77 4.91
N THR A 162 0.70 -18.94 6.14
CA THR A 162 -0.15 -20.08 6.52
C THR A 162 -1.48 -20.09 5.76
N GLU A 163 -2.08 -18.92 5.55
CA GLU A 163 -3.33 -18.76 4.79
C GLU A 163 -3.11 -18.82 3.25
N GLY A 164 -1.87 -19.05 2.81
CA GLY A 164 -1.53 -19.20 1.39
C GLY A 164 -1.77 -17.92 0.57
N VAL A 165 -1.37 -16.77 1.11
CA VAL A 165 -1.42 -15.47 0.43
C VAL A 165 -0.19 -15.35 -0.47
N GLU A 166 -0.39 -15.60 -1.77
CA GLU A 166 0.68 -15.54 -2.79
C GLU A 166 0.74 -14.19 -3.51
N GLY A 167 -0.29 -13.35 -3.37
CA GLY A 167 -0.38 -12.07 -4.02
C GLY A 167 -1.39 -11.14 -3.35
N PHE A 168 -1.34 -9.86 -3.71
CA PHE A 168 -2.16 -8.82 -3.08
C PHE A 168 -3.05 -8.07 -4.08
N PRO A 169 -4.29 -7.69 -3.69
CA PRO A 169 -4.98 -8.13 -2.49
C PRO A 169 -5.50 -9.57 -2.63
N THR A 170 -5.51 -10.31 -1.51
CA THR A 170 -6.21 -11.61 -1.40
C THR A 170 -7.34 -11.46 -0.39
N PHE A 171 -8.55 -11.89 -0.76
CA PHE A 171 -9.72 -11.86 0.11
C PHE A 171 -10.06 -13.29 0.53
N ILE A 172 -10.23 -13.51 1.83
CA ILE A 172 -10.55 -14.83 2.38
C ILE A 172 -11.77 -14.70 3.29
N TYR A 173 -12.75 -15.57 3.07
CA TYR A 173 -13.94 -15.69 3.88
C TYR A 173 -13.73 -16.73 4.99
N TYR A 174 -14.04 -16.31 6.22
CA TYR A 174 -14.01 -17.15 7.41
C TYR A 174 -15.40 -17.25 8.03
N ASN A 175 -15.73 -18.45 8.51
CA ASN A 175 -16.92 -18.72 9.32
C ASN A 175 -16.50 -19.17 10.72
N TYR A 176 -16.78 -18.37 11.76
CA TYR A 176 -16.31 -18.61 13.12
C TYR A 176 -14.80 -18.93 13.21
N GLY A 177 -14.00 -18.14 12.49
CA GLY A 177 -12.53 -18.29 12.44
C GLY A 177 -12.03 -19.49 11.63
N LYS A 178 -12.91 -20.27 11.01
CA LYS A 178 -12.52 -21.34 10.09
C LYS A 178 -12.43 -20.80 8.66
N PHE A 179 -11.29 -21.00 8.02
CA PHE A 179 -11.13 -20.79 6.58
C PHE A 179 -12.27 -21.51 5.85
N THR A 180 -12.98 -20.80 4.97
CA THR A 180 -14.06 -21.38 4.16
C THR A 180 -13.71 -21.33 2.68
N GLU A 181 -13.52 -20.14 2.12
CA GLU A 181 -13.17 -19.97 0.70
C GLU A 181 -12.41 -18.68 0.45
N LYS A 182 -11.61 -18.65 -0.63
CA LYS A 182 -11.07 -17.41 -1.17
C LYS A 182 -12.14 -16.70 -1.98
N TYR A 183 -12.34 -15.41 -1.72
CA TYR A 183 -13.26 -14.59 -2.49
C TYR A 183 -12.58 -14.13 -3.79
N ASN A 184 -13.14 -14.58 -4.91
CA ASN A 184 -12.65 -14.28 -6.26
C ASN A 184 -13.63 -13.41 -7.08
N GLY A 185 -14.62 -12.81 -6.42
CA GLY A 185 -15.58 -11.91 -7.06
C GLY A 185 -14.99 -10.54 -7.39
N GLU A 186 -15.85 -9.67 -7.92
CA GLU A 186 -15.48 -8.29 -8.21
C GLU A 186 -15.10 -7.52 -6.95
N ARG A 187 -14.13 -6.61 -7.06
CA ARG A 187 -13.61 -5.85 -5.91
C ARG A 187 -14.33 -4.52 -5.75
N THR A 188 -15.66 -4.56 -5.83
CA THR A 188 -16.56 -3.41 -5.71
C THR A 188 -17.39 -3.53 -4.44
N GLU A 189 -17.82 -2.40 -3.89
CA GLU A 189 -18.67 -2.35 -2.70
C GLU A 189 -19.87 -3.29 -2.83
N SER A 190 -20.62 -3.17 -3.93
CA SER A 190 -21.84 -3.94 -4.18
C SER A 190 -21.59 -5.45 -4.23
N ALA A 191 -20.46 -5.88 -4.80
CA ALA A 191 -20.10 -7.29 -4.90
C ALA A 191 -19.69 -7.88 -3.53
N PHE A 192 -18.96 -7.13 -2.71
CA PHE A 192 -18.65 -7.53 -1.34
C PHE A 192 -19.90 -7.65 -0.46
N VAL A 193 -20.75 -6.62 -0.51
CA VAL A 193 -22.02 -6.58 0.23
C VAL A 193 -22.93 -7.74 -0.18
N SER A 194 -23.08 -7.96 -1.48
CA SER A 194 -23.91 -9.05 -2.03
C SER A 194 -23.39 -10.42 -1.62
N PHE A 195 -22.07 -10.61 -1.60
CA PHE A 195 -21.46 -11.85 -1.15
C PHE A 195 -21.84 -12.17 0.30
N ILE A 196 -21.65 -11.24 1.23
CA ILE A 196 -22.03 -11.42 2.64
C ILE A 196 -23.54 -11.61 2.81
N ARG A 197 -24.38 -10.86 2.09
CA ARG A 197 -25.85 -11.04 2.13
C ARG A 197 -26.26 -12.44 1.69
N SER A 198 -25.67 -12.97 0.60
CA SER A 198 -25.97 -14.32 0.10
C SER A 198 -25.62 -15.42 1.11
N LEU A 199 -24.56 -15.23 1.91
CA LEU A 199 -24.16 -16.17 2.96
C LEU A 199 -25.17 -16.19 4.11
N ARG A 200 -25.72 -15.02 4.48
CA ARG A 200 -26.77 -14.92 5.51
C ARG A 200 -28.03 -15.69 5.10
N GLU A 201 -28.46 -15.54 3.86
CA GLU A 201 -29.66 -16.24 3.33
C GLU A 201 -29.51 -17.76 3.39
N LYS A 202 -28.33 -18.27 2.99
CA LYS A 202 -28.02 -19.71 3.05
C LYS A 202 -28.08 -20.25 4.48
N ASP A 203 -27.67 -19.47 5.47
CA ASP A 203 -27.75 -19.88 6.88
C ASP A 203 -29.19 -19.98 7.38
N HIS A 204 -30.07 -19.06 6.95
CA HIS A 204 -31.50 -19.13 7.27
C HIS A 204 -32.18 -20.34 6.59
N GLY A 205 -31.80 -20.64 5.34
CA GLY A 205 -32.32 -21.79 4.60
C GLY A 205 -31.90 -23.15 5.18
N LYS A 206 -30.67 -23.27 5.71
CA LYS A 206 -30.20 -24.50 6.39
C LYS A 206 -30.93 -24.78 7.70
N PHE A 207 -31.32 -23.73 8.43
CA PHE A 207 -32.05 -23.89 9.69
C PHE A 207 -33.51 -24.30 9.50
N GLY A 208 -34.14 -23.87 8.40
CA GLY A 208 -35.50 -24.27 8.02
C GLY A 208 -35.61 -25.77 7.70
N LYS A 209 -34.68 -26.31 6.91
CA LYS A 209 -34.70 -27.73 6.52
C LYS A 209 -34.42 -28.68 7.69
N LYS A 210 -33.54 -28.31 8.62
CA LYS A 210 -33.19 -29.16 9.77
C LYS A 210 -34.33 -29.30 10.80
N LYS A 211 -35.34 -28.43 10.76
CA LYS A 211 -36.51 -28.50 11.65
C LYS A 211 -37.66 -29.34 11.08
N GLU A 212 -37.59 -29.70 9.79
CA GLU A 212 -38.60 -30.51 9.10
C GLU A 212 -38.22 -32.00 9.07
N GLU A 213 -36.97 -32.32 9.39
CA GLU A 213 -36.41 -33.68 9.46
C GLU A 213 -36.32 -34.22 10.91
N LEU A 214 -36.98 -33.58 11.88
CA LEU A 214 -36.98 -33.93 13.31
C LEU A 214 -38.40 -33.87 13.88
#